data_AF-A0A452YCL6-F1
#
_entry.id   AF-A0A452YCL6-F1
#
_cell.length_a   1.000
_cell.length_b   1.000
_cell.length_c   1.000
_cell.angle_alpha   90.00
_cell.angle_beta   90.00
_cell.angle_gamma   90.00
#
_symmetry.space_group_name_H-M   'P 1'
#
loop_
_entity.id
_entity.type
_entity.pdbx_description
1 polymer ?
#
loop_
_entity_poly.entity_id
_entity_poly.type
_entity_poly.pdbx_seq_one_letter_code
_entity_poly.pdbx_strand_id
1 'polypeptide(L)'
;MAAPKPITRLISHVILDLDGTLLNTDCIVSQVLKPFIVKNGKKWDSKKAHKFVGKTPYEAAAVVLEDYGLPYSTEEFLSLINPMFSEQ
;
A
#
# COMPACT_ATOMS: atom_id res chain seq x y z
N MET A 1 37.57 -1.69 31.54
CA MET A 1 36.39 -1.50 30.69
C MET A 1 35.86 -2.86 30.30
N ALA A 2 34.62 -3.21 30.66
CA ALA A 2 33.99 -4.45 30.25
C ALA A 2 32.98 -4.11 29.14
N ALA A 3 33.15 -4.69 27.95
CA ALA A 3 32.18 -4.57 26.88
C ALA A 3 30.87 -5.26 27.30
N PRO A 4 29.70 -4.69 26.97
CA PRO A 4 28.43 -5.31 27.31
C PRO A 4 28.30 -6.66 26.60
N LYS A 5 28.00 -7.71 27.37
CA LYS A 5 27.77 -9.06 26.84
C LYS A 5 26.55 -9.02 25.92
N PRO A 6 26.63 -9.51 24.66
CA PRO A 6 25.49 -9.54 23.78
C PRO A 6 24.42 -10.44 24.36
N ILE A 7 23.23 -9.89 24.63
CA ILE A 7 22.07 -10.67 25.03
C ILE A 7 21.59 -11.40 23.78
N THR A 8 22.02 -12.63 23.58
CA THR A 8 21.46 -13.53 22.56
C THR A 8 20.11 -14.01 23.07
N ARG A 9 19.05 -13.22 22.86
CA ARG A 9 17.69 -13.72 23.08
C ARG A 9 17.43 -14.81 22.04
N LEU A 10 17.25 -16.05 22.50
CA LEU A 10 16.76 -17.12 21.64
C LEU A 10 15.32 -16.79 21.25
N ILE A 11 15.11 -16.52 19.96
CA ILE A 11 13.79 -16.37 19.37
C ILE A 11 13.28 -17.77 19.05
N SER A 12 12.18 -18.19 19.69
CA SER A 12 11.57 -19.50 19.45
C SER A 12 10.49 -19.48 18.37
N HIS A 13 9.89 -18.32 18.11
CA HIS A 13 8.79 -18.14 17.17
C HIS A 13 8.88 -16.77 16.48
N VAL A 14 8.43 -16.70 15.23
CA VAL A 14 8.43 -15.47 14.42
C VAL A 14 7.04 -15.30 13.81
N ILE A 15 6.50 -14.08 13.88
CA ILE A 15 5.32 -13.67 13.14
C ILE A 15 5.82 -12.81 11.99
N LEU A 16 5.46 -13.19 10.77
CA LEU A 16 5.82 -12.46 9.56
C LEU A 16 4.58 -11.76 9.04
N ASP A 17 4.75 -10.49 8.69
CA ASP A 17 3.75 -9.77 7.93
C ASP A 17 3.67 -10.36 6.51
N LEU A 18 2.52 -10.24 5.86
CA LEU A 18 2.30 -10.82 4.54
C LEU A 18 2.62 -9.80 3.45
N ASP A 19 1.90 -8.68 3.46
CA ASP A 19 1.96 -7.64 2.45
C ASP A 19 3.27 -6.86 2.52
N GLY A 20 3.94 -6.69 1.39
CA GLY A 20 5.25 -6.01 1.32
C GLY A 20 6.41 -6.75 2.00
N THR A 21 6.14 -7.80 2.80
CA THR A 21 7.14 -8.61 3.52
C THR A 21 7.35 -9.97 2.87
N LEU A 22 6.31 -10.80 2.81
CA LEU A 22 6.36 -12.12 2.16
C LEU A 22 5.94 -12.06 0.70
N LEU A 23 4.98 -11.19 0.38
CA LEU A 23 4.45 -10.99 -0.96
C LEU A 23 4.62 -9.53 -1.40
N ASN A 24 5.02 -9.32 -2.65
CA ASN A 24 5.15 -7.97 -3.21
C ASN A 24 3.79 -7.44 -3.71
N THR A 25 2.83 -7.31 -2.80
CA THR A 25 1.48 -6.77 -3.08
C THR A 25 1.50 -5.26 -3.36
N ASP A 26 2.49 -4.53 -2.84
CA ASP A 26 2.70 -3.09 -3.11
C ASP A 26 2.88 -2.77 -4.61
N CYS A 27 3.53 -3.68 -5.34
CA CYS A 27 3.72 -3.56 -6.79
C CYS A 27 2.38 -3.61 -7.52
N ILE A 28 1.51 -4.56 -7.14
CA ILE A 28 0.19 -4.77 -7.76
C ILE A 28 -0.70 -3.54 -7.53
N VAL A 29 -0.73 -3.01 -6.31
CA VAL A 29 -1.46 -1.78 -5.97
C VAL A 29 -1.01 -0.61 -6.85
N SER A 30 0.30 -0.46 -7.04
CA SER A 30 0.85 0.59 -7.91
C SER A 30 0.49 0.39 -9.38
N GLN A 31 0.44 -0.86 -9.86
CA GLN A 31 0.06 -1.21 -11.23
C GLN A 31 -1.41 -0.92 -11.52
N VAL A 32 -2.30 -1.07 -10.53
CA VAL A 32 -3.73 -0.74 -10.66
C VAL A 32 -3.99 0.76 -10.52
N LEU A 33 -3.39 1.41 -9.53
CA LEU A 33 -3.64 2.83 -9.25
C LEU A 33 -3.06 3.76 -10.32
N LYS A 34 -1.87 3.47 -10.84
CA LYS A 34 -1.20 4.31 -11.85
C LYS A 34 -2.07 4.54 -13.10
N PRO A 35 -2.60 3.52 -13.81
CA PRO A 35 -3.44 3.73 -14.98
C PRO A 35 -4.75 4.42 -14.63
N PHE A 36 -5.35 4.14 -13.46
CA PHE A 36 -6.55 4.85 -13.01
C PHE A 36 -6.30 6.35 -12.83
N ILE A 37 -5.22 6.72 -12.14
CA ILE A 37 -4.84 8.12 -11.87
C ILE A 37 -4.50 8.85 -13.17
N VAL A 38 -3.77 8.21 -14.08
CA VAL A 38 -3.43 8.77 -15.40
C VAL A 38 -4.69 8.96 -16.25
N LYS A 39 -5.64 8.02 -16.23
CA LYS A 39 -6.93 8.14 -16.92
C LYS A 39 -7.77 9.33 -16.42
N ASN A 40 -7.63 9.67 -15.14
CA ASN A 40 -8.28 10.83 -14.52
C ASN A 40 -7.50 12.15 -14.70
N GLY A 41 -6.50 12.18 -15.58
CA GLY A 41 -5.73 13.39 -15.90
C GLY A 41 -4.73 13.82 -14.81
N LYS A 42 -4.43 12.93 -13.85
CA LYS A 42 -3.49 13.19 -12.76
C LYS A 42 -2.16 12.49 -13.04
N LYS A 43 -1.06 13.05 -12.53
CA LYS A 43 0.28 12.46 -12.67
C LYS A 43 0.58 11.56 -11.49
N TRP A 44 0.86 10.28 -11.74
CA TRP A 44 1.30 9.34 -10.72
C TRP A 44 2.58 9.82 -10.01
N ASP A 45 2.56 9.79 -8.68
CA ASP A 45 3.70 10.10 -7.83
C ASP A 45 4.09 8.87 -6.99
N SER A 46 5.22 8.24 -7.35
CA SER A 46 5.72 7.05 -6.66
C SER A 46 6.12 7.32 -5.20
N LYS A 47 6.37 8.58 -4.81
CA LYS A 47 6.66 8.92 -3.41
C LYS A 47 5.42 8.82 -2.53
N LYS A 48 4.22 8.99 -3.10
CA LYS A 48 2.95 8.86 -2.38
C LYS A 48 2.54 7.41 -2.15
N ALA A 49 3.11 6.45 -2.90
CA ALA A 49 2.79 5.02 -2.77
C ALA A 49 2.98 4.48 -1.34
N HIS A 50 3.96 5.00 -0.60
CA HIS A 50 4.26 4.61 0.79
C HIS A 50 3.16 5.02 1.77
N LYS A 51 2.30 6.00 1.43
CA LYS A 51 1.23 6.46 2.30
C LYS A 51 0.06 5.49 2.39
N PHE A 52 -0.02 4.53 1.47
CA PHE A 52 -1.10 3.54 1.39
C PHE A 52 -0.72 2.20 2.03
N VAL A 53 0.58 1.92 2.15
CA VAL A 53 1.10 0.64 2.67
C VAL A 53 0.68 0.47 4.14
N GLY A 54 0.17 -0.72 4.47
CA GLY A 54 -0.27 -1.07 5.82
C GLY A 54 -1.57 -0.41 6.29
N LYS A 55 -2.26 0.36 5.43
CA LYS A 55 -3.59 0.89 5.69
C LYS A 55 -4.67 -0.09 5.26
N THR A 56 -5.85 0.02 5.85
CA THR A 56 -7.02 -0.69 5.33
C THR A 56 -7.37 -0.18 3.92
N PRO A 57 -8.02 -0.99 3.07
CA PRO A 57 -8.39 -0.57 1.72
C PRO A 57 -9.20 0.74 1.67
N TYR A 58 -10.09 0.94 2.66
CA TYR A 58 -10.90 2.15 2.78
C TYR A 58 -10.06 3.39 3.12
N GLU A 59 -9.16 3.29 4.09
CA GLU A 59 -8.26 4.38 4.44
C GLU A 59 -7.30 4.71 3.29
N ALA A 60 -6.77 3.68 2.61
CA ALA A 60 -5.91 3.87 1.45
C ALA A 60 -6.65 4.60 0.33
N ALA A 61 -7.88 4.18 0.02
CA ALA A 61 -8.74 4.83 -0.96
C ALA A 61 -9.00 6.31 -0.62
N ALA A 62 -9.35 6.61 0.64
CA ALA A 62 -9.55 7.99 1.08
C ALA A 62 -8.30 8.86 0.88
N VAL A 63 -7.12 8.34 1.25
CA VAL A 63 -5.85 9.06 1.04
C VAL A 63 -5.56 9.27 -0.46
N VAL A 64 -5.83 8.28 -1.32
CA VAL A 64 -5.65 8.45 -2.79
C VAL A 64 -6.55 9.55 -3.32
N LEU A 65 -7.83 9.55 -2.94
CA LEU A 65 -8.79 10.55 -3.39
C LEU A 65 -8.39 11.95 -2.96
N GLU A 66 -7.94 12.11 -1.72
CA GLU A 66 -7.44 13.38 -1.18
C GLU A 66 -6.14 13.83 -1.88
N ASP A 67 -5.13 12.95 -1.95
CA ASP A 67 -3.80 13.28 -2.50
C ASP A 67 -3.83 13.65 -3.99
N TYR A 68 -4.80 13.13 -4.74
CA TYR A 68 -4.97 13.39 -6.17
C TYR A 68 -6.15 14.31 -6.48
N GLY A 69 -6.95 14.71 -5.48
CA GLY A 69 -8.12 15.56 -5.64
C GLY A 69 -9.11 14.99 -6.67
N LEU A 70 -9.52 13.74 -6.46
CA LEU A 70 -10.43 13.02 -7.35
C LEU A 70 -11.88 13.17 -6.87
N PRO A 71 -12.86 13.38 -7.77
CA PRO A 71 -14.24 13.69 -7.40
C PRO A 71 -15.09 12.43 -7.17
N TYR A 72 -14.58 11.45 -6.43
CA TYR A 72 -15.29 10.23 -6.09
C TYR A 72 -15.44 10.11 -4.58
N SER A 73 -16.48 9.43 -4.13
CA SER A 73 -16.51 8.89 -2.76
C SER A 73 -15.55 7.68 -2.64
N THR A 74 -15.15 7.37 -1.41
CA THR A 74 -14.29 6.21 -1.12
C THR A 74 -14.90 4.90 -1.62
N GLU A 75 -16.23 4.76 -1.48
CA GLU A 75 -16.98 3.57 -1.88
C GLU A 75 -17.02 3.42 -3.41
N GLU A 76 -17.35 4.49 -4.14
CA GLU A 76 -17.34 4.49 -5.61
C GLU A 76 -15.95 4.17 -6.15
N PHE A 77 -14.92 4.77 -5.56
CA PHE A 77 -13.54 4.51 -5.95
C PHE A 77 -13.17 3.04 -5.77
N LEU A 78 -13.48 2.44 -4.61
CA LEU A 78 -13.24 1.01 -4.36
C LEU A 78 -13.99 0.12 -5.35
N SER A 79 -15.26 0.42 -5.65
CA SER A 79 -16.03 -0.33 -6.65
C SER A 79 -15.42 -0.23 -8.06
N LEU A 80 -14.77 0.88 -8.40
CA LEU A 80 -14.09 1.05 -9.69
C LEU A 80 -12.74 0.32 -9.76
N ILE A 81 -11.95 0.32 -8.68
CA ILE A 81 -10.59 -0.25 -8.69
C ILE A 81 -10.56 -1.74 -8.35
N ASN A 82 -11.48 -2.25 -7.55
CA ASN A 82 -11.48 -3.66 -7.11
C ASN A 82 -11.45 -4.67 -8.27
N PRO A 83 -12.25 -4.50 -9.35
CA PRO A 83 -12.19 -5.40 -10.50
C PRO A 83 -10.82 -5.41 -11.20
N MET A 84 -10.10 -4.29 -11.20
CA MET A 84 -8.80 -4.16 -11.86
C MET A 84 -7.70 -5.00 -11.19
N PHE A 85 -7.86 -5.34 -9.90
CA PHE A 85 -6.94 -6.24 -9.20
C PHE A 85 -7.08 -7.69 -9.64
N SER A 86 -8.24 -8.11 -10.17
CA SER A 86 -8.44 -9.47 -10.69
C SER A 86 -7.81 -9.68 -12.07
N GLU A 87 -7.33 -8.61 -12.71
CA GLU A 87 -6.67 -8.64 -14.02
C GLU A 87 -5.12 -8.65 -13.93
N GLN A 88 -4.56 -8.67 -12.71
CA GLN A 88 -3.11 -8.77 -12.45
C GLN A 88 -2.72 -10.22 -12.12
#